data_AF-A0A661F5H9-F1
#
_entry.id   AF-A0A661F5H9-F1
#
_cell.length_a   1.000
_cell.length_b   1.000
_cell.length_c   1.000
_cell.angle_alpha   90.00
_cell.angle_beta   90.00
_cell.angle_gamma   90.00
#
_symmetry.space_group_name_H-M   'P 1'
#
loop_
_entity.id
_entity.type
_entity.pdbx_description
1 polymer ?
#
loop_
_entity_poly.entity_id
_entity_poly.type
_entity_poly.pdbx_seq_one_letter_code
_entity_poly.pdbx_strand_id
1 'polypeptide(L)'
;MAKSGQARVLTSAQIAQLFGVIQHHRHPEKNTAIMQISFKLGLRVQEIALLQIKEVAKLNAMGTDFELLEIMALPAAYTKGANAAGRSKSRYNRKTISFSIEEFKRIVRQVEQLGNNGVSVNYEDFLPPVKARTGKSRDLPMRNSELREALEEYLRCRLDKAGSLKPTNPLFVTQKGGSYSANTLQEHMALMLQGWAGVEKASSHSGRRSVITHIIHSQKKPLKVAQKIAGHVNPSTTLIYDEP
;
A
#
# COMPACT_ATOMS: atom_id res chain seq x y z
N MET A 1 -5.03 -22.54 -8.16
CA MET A 1 -3.62 -22.33 -7.75
C MET A 1 -3.21 -20.92 -8.12
N ALA A 2 -2.38 -20.22 -7.33
CA ALA A 2 -1.92 -18.88 -7.71
C ALA A 2 -1.10 -18.95 -9.02
N LYS A 3 -1.46 -18.13 -10.03
CA LYS A 3 -0.65 -17.96 -11.25
C LYS A 3 0.76 -17.47 -10.86
N SER A 4 1.79 -17.91 -11.59
CA SER A 4 3.19 -17.51 -11.35
C SER A 4 3.31 -15.99 -11.16
N GLY A 5 3.97 -15.56 -10.08
CA GLY A 5 4.19 -14.14 -9.76
C GLY A 5 3.04 -13.41 -9.06
N GLN A 6 1.88 -14.04 -8.80
CA GLN A 6 0.78 -13.41 -8.04
C GLN A 6 0.70 -13.90 -6.59
N ALA A 7 0.44 -12.97 -5.66
CA ALA A 7 0.19 -13.31 -4.25
C ALA A 7 -1.04 -14.22 -4.12
N ARG A 8 -1.05 -15.15 -3.15
CA ARG A 8 -2.19 -16.03 -2.91
C ARG A 8 -3.41 -15.27 -2.34
N VAL A 9 -4.62 -15.60 -2.81
CA VAL A 9 -5.89 -15.26 -2.13
C VAL A 9 -6.11 -16.31 -1.05
N LEU A 10 -6.26 -15.87 0.19
CA LEU A 10 -6.53 -16.78 1.31
C LEU A 10 -8.01 -17.16 1.35
N THR A 11 -8.29 -18.42 1.72
CA THR A 11 -9.63 -18.88 2.06
C THR A 11 -10.03 -18.43 3.46
N SER A 12 -11.32 -18.45 3.80
CA SER A 12 -11.80 -18.10 5.13
C SER A 12 -11.16 -18.96 6.24
N ALA A 13 -10.94 -20.24 5.98
CA ALA A 13 -10.25 -21.14 6.91
C ALA A 13 -8.78 -20.74 7.12
N GLN A 14 -8.07 -20.36 6.07
CA GLN A 14 -6.69 -19.87 6.16
C GLN A 14 -6.60 -18.53 6.89
N ILE A 15 -7.59 -17.64 6.69
CA ILE A 15 -7.67 -16.37 7.42
C ILE A 15 -7.92 -16.64 8.91
N ALA A 16 -8.85 -17.54 9.24
CA ALA A 16 -9.10 -17.92 10.63
C ALA A 16 -7.87 -18.55 11.28
N GLN A 17 -7.16 -19.43 10.57
CA GLN A 17 -5.90 -20.03 11.04
C GLN A 17 -4.83 -18.95 11.29
N LEU A 18 -4.68 -17.99 10.36
CA LEU A 18 -3.74 -16.88 10.52
C LEU A 18 -4.02 -16.08 11.79
N PHE A 19 -5.26 -15.69 12.03
CA PHE A 19 -5.60 -14.92 13.22
C PHE A 19 -5.48 -15.76 14.50
N GLY A 20 -5.83 -17.05 14.46
CA GLY A 20 -5.64 -17.97 15.58
C GLY A 20 -4.17 -18.16 15.96
N VAL A 21 -3.27 -18.33 14.99
CA VAL A 21 -1.83 -18.49 15.29
C VAL A 21 -1.21 -17.18 15.78
N ILE A 22 -1.65 -16.02 15.28
CA ILE A 22 -1.16 -14.70 15.75
C ILE A 22 -1.33 -14.54 17.26
N GLN A 23 -2.42 -15.05 17.85
CA GLN A 23 -2.68 -14.94 19.29
C GLN A 23 -1.62 -15.65 20.16
N HIS A 24 -0.90 -16.62 19.60
CA HIS A 24 0.12 -17.40 20.31
C HIS A 24 1.54 -16.84 20.11
N HIS A 25 1.68 -15.69 19.43
CA HIS A 25 2.96 -15.04 19.17
C HIS A 25 3.06 -13.67 19.86
N ARG A 26 4.28 -13.13 19.90
CA ARG A 26 4.55 -11.83 20.54
C ARG A 26 3.82 -10.70 19.83
N HIS A 27 3.20 -9.81 20.62
CA HIS A 27 2.44 -8.64 20.17
C HIS A 27 1.20 -9.00 19.34
N PRO A 28 0.31 -9.87 19.86
CA PRO A 28 -0.86 -10.36 19.12
C PRO A 28 -1.79 -9.22 18.68
N GLU A 29 -1.96 -8.18 19.50
CA GLU A 29 -2.82 -7.02 19.23
C GLU A 29 -2.31 -6.24 18.01
N LYS A 30 -1.00 -5.94 18.00
CA LYS A 30 -0.32 -5.26 16.89
C LYS A 30 -0.41 -6.09 15.60
N ASN A 31 -0.11 -7.38 15.70
CA ASN A 31 -0.04 -8.28 14.56
C ASN A 31 -1.44 -8.48 13.94
N THR A 32 -2.46 -8.64 14.78
CA THR A 32 -3.87 -8.71 14.38
C THR A 32 -4.27 -7.42 13.67
N ALA A 33 -3.98 -6.24 14.23
CA ALA A 33 -4.28 -4.96 13.61
C ALA A 33 -3.61 -4.77 12.24
N ILE A 34 -2.33 -5.14 12.10
CA ILE A 34 -1.60 -5.10 10.81
C ILE A 34 -2.31 -5.96 9.77
N MET A 35 -2.66 -7.20 10.12
CA MET A 35 -3.29 -8.12 9.18
C MET A 35 -4.74 -7.75 8.88
N GLN A 36 -5.51 -7.25 9.85
CA GLN A 36 -6.86 -6.74 9.63
C GLN A 36 -6.87 -5.56 8.66
N ILE A 37 -5.97 -4.59 8.81
CA ILE A 37 -5.85 -3.48 7.84
C ILE A 37 -5.59 -4.02 6.43
N SER A 38 -4.69 -5.00 6.29
CA SER A 38 -4.39 -5.59 4.99
C SER A 38 -5.59 -6.30 4.37
N PHE A 39 -6.29 -7.14 5.13
CA PHE A 39 -7.40 -7.97 4.66
C PHE A 39 -8.77 -7.26 4.60
N LYS A 40 -8.94 -6.11 5.26
CA LYS A 40 -10.20 -5.34 5.24
C LYS A 40 -10.12 -4.09 4.40
N LEU A 41 -8.98 -3.40 4.39
CA LEU A 41 -8.80 -2.14 3.62
C LEU A 41 -7.97 -2.31 2.34
N GLY A 42 -7.26 -3.43 2.19
CA GLY A 42 -6.46 -3.71 0.99
C GLY A 42 -5.29 -2.75 0.78
N LEU A 43 -4.75 -2.20 1.88
CA LEU A 43 -3.57 -1.34 1.85
C LEU A 43 -2.33 -2.12 1.40
N ARG A 44 -1.44 -1.44 0.66
CA ARG A 44 -0.10 -1.95 0.36
C ARG A 44 0.79 -1.80 1.58
N VAL A 45 1.80 -2.66 1.69
CA VAL A 45 2.74 -2.65 2.81
C VAL A 45 3.39 -1.29 3.08
N GLN A 46 3.76 -0.56 2.03
CA GLN A 46 4.32 0.79 2.17
C GLN A 46 3.29 1.77 2.75
N GLU A 47 2.04 1.67 2.34
CA GLU A 47 0.95 2.52 2.85
C GLU A 47 0.73 2.22 4.33
N ILE A 48 0.68 0.93 4.72
CA ILE A 48 0.54 0.50 6.12
C ILE A 48 1.72 0.99 6.98
N ALA A 49 2.95 0.86 6.48
CA ALA A 49 4.16 1.25 7.21
C ALA A 49 4.25 2.76 7.49
N LEU A 50 3.56 3.59 6.70
CA LEU A 50 3.60 5.05 6.80
C LEU A 50 2.41 5.65 7.56
N LEU A 51 1.41 4.84 7.92
CA LEU A 51 0.27 5.33 8.70
C LEU A 51 0.73 5.89 10.05
N GLN A 52 0.15 7.03 10.42
CA GLN A 52 0.26 7.65 11.73
C GLN A 52 -1.09 7.53 12.46
N ILE A 53 -1.12 7.90 13.74
CA ILE A 53 -2.34 7.86 14.55
C ILE A 53 -3.45 8.72 13.91
N LYS A 54 -3.11 9.90 13.40
CA LYS A 54 -4.07 10.87 12.84
C LYS A 54 -4.90 10.36 11.66
N GLU A 55 -4.41 9.37 10.89
CA GLU A 55 -5.18 8.79 9.80
C GLU A 55 -6.26 7.82 10.30
N VAL A 56 -6.16 7.33 11.54
CA VAL A 56 -6.99 6.24 12.07
C VAL A 56 -7.85 6.66 13.26
N ALA A 57 -7.34 7.53 14.11
CA ALA A 57 -7.99 7.95 15.34
C ALA A 57 -7.80 9.44 15.62
N LYS A 58 -8.82 10.05 16.21
CA LYS A 58 -8.75 11.37 16.82
C LYS A 58 -8.38 11.21 18.29
N LEU A 59 -7.29 11.85 18.70
CA LEU A 59 -6.87 11.86 20.10
C LEU A 59 -7.58 12.99 20.87
N ASN A 60 -7.79 12.79 22.18
CA ASN A 60 -8.16 13.88 23.07
C ASN A 60 -6.99 14.89 23.23
N ALA A 61 -7.24 16.03 23.89
CA ALA A 61 -6.24 17.09 24.04
C ALA A 61 -4.94 16.62 24.75
N MET A 62 -5.05 15.66 25.66
CA MET A 62 -3.93 15.11 26.42
C MET A 62 -3.22 13.95 25.71
N GLY A 63 -3.78 13.43 24.61
CA GLY A 63 -3.29 12.24 23.94
C GLY A 63 -3.45 10.95 24.75
N THR A 64 -4.28 10.94 25.78
CA THR A 64 -4.48 9.82 26.71
C THR A 64 -5.68 8.94 26.37
N ASP A 65 -6.53 9.41 25.44
CA ASP A 65 -7.70 8.69 24.94
C ASP A 65 -7.91 8.98 23.45
N PHE A 66 -8.69 8.15 22.79
CA PHE A 66 -8.91 8.23 21.34
C PHE A 66 -10.31 7.81 20.92
N GLU A 67 -10.74 8.35 19.79
CA GLU A 67 -11.92 7.92 19.05
C GLU A 67 -11.49 7.48 17.64
N LEU A 68 -11.82 6.25 17.26
CA LEU A 68 -11.55 5.74 15.91
C LEU A 68 -12.40 6.47 14.87
N LEU A 69 -11.77 6.97 13.81
CA LEU A 69 -12.47 7.62 12.70
C LEU A 69 -13.40 6.64 11.98
N GLU A 70 -14.46 7.14 11.36
CA GLU A 70 -15.31 6.32 10.48
C GLU A 70 -14.70 6.13 9.09
N ILE A 71 -13.88 7.09 8.66
CA ILE A 71 -13.23 7.13 7.35
C ILE A 71 -11.74 7.41 7.56
N MET A 72 -10.89 6.52 7.05
CA MET A 72 -9.45 6.71 6.98
C MET A 72 -9.10 7.39 5.66
N ALA A 73 -8.65 8.64 5.72
CA ALA A 73 -8.09 9.35 4.57
C ALA A 73 -6.63 8.92 4.38
N LEU A 74 -6.32 8.19 3.31
CA LEU A 74 -4.96 7.81 2.96
C LEU A 74 -4.32 8.92 2.10
N PRO A 75 -3.28 9.62 2.59
CA PRO A 75 -2.64 10.69 1.85
C PRO A 75 -1.96 10.20 0.57
N ALA A 76 -2.02 11.01 -0.49
CA ALA A 76 -1.30 10.78 -1.73
C ALA A 76 0.21 10.56 -1.49
N ALA A 77 0.77 11.27 -0.50
CA ALA A 77 2.15 11.17 -0.08
C ALA A 77 2.58 9.75 0.30
N TYR A 78 1.68 8.89 0.79
CA TYR A 78 2.03 7.52 1.21
C TYR A 78 1.97 6.52 0.05
N THR A 79 1.33 6.90 -1.05
CA THR A 79 1.11 6.02 -2.20
C THR A 79 2.31 5.98 -3.15
N LYS A 80 2.35 4.93 -3.99
CA LYS A 80 3.40 4.71 -4.98
C LYS A 80 3.49 5.92 -5.92
N GLY A 81 4.65 6.57 -5.96
CA GLY A 81 4.94 7.69 -6.85
C GLY A 81 5.36 8.97 -6.13
N ALA A 82 4.87 9.20 -4.91
CA ALA A 82 5.10 10.44 -4.18
C ALA A 82 6.44 10.53 -3.41
N ASN A 83 7.42 9.65 -3.69
CA ASN A 83 8.65 9.52 -2.89
C ASN A 83 8.40 9.42 -1.37
N ALA A 84 7.34 8.71 -0.99
CA ALA A 84 6.79 8.67 0.36
C ALA A 84 7.80 8.45 1.51
N ALA A 85 8.84 7.66 1.26
CA ALA A 85 9.83 7.33 2.28
C ALA A 85 10.90 8.42 2.45
N GLY A 86 11.06 9.35 1.49
CA GLY A 86 12.10 10.39 1.52
C GLY A 86 13.55 9.86 1.57
N ARG A 87 13.76 8.54 1.40
CA ARG A 87 15.02 7.86 1.70
C ARG A 87 16.11 8.06 0.65
N SER A 88 15.74 8.34 -0.59
CA SER A 88 16.72 8.60 -1.64
C SER A 88 17.19 10.04 -1.56
N LYS A 89 18.30 10.27 -0.84
CA LYS A 89 19.03 11.55 -0.86
C LYS A 89 19.93 11.71 -2.10
N SER A 90 20.19 10.63 -2.84
CA SER A 90 20.97 10.69 -4.07
C SER A 90 20.19 11.39 -5.17
N ARG A 91 20.82 12.37 -5.83
CA ARG A 91 20.28 13.00 -7.04
C ARG A 91 20.07 11.92 -8.09
N TYR A 92 18.83 11.68 -8.49
CA TYR A 92 18.51 10.68 -9.50
C TYR A 92 19.03 11.16 -10.86
N ASN A 93 20.10 10.54 -11.34
CA ASN A 93 20.56 10.72 -12.71
C ASN A 93 19.72 9.80 -13.61
N ARG A 94 18.88 10.38 -14.46
CA ARG A 94 17.97 9.64 -15.33
C ARG A 94 18.76 8.80 -16.34
N LYS A 95 18.78 7.48 -16.15
CA LYS A 95 19.47 6.53 -17.05
C LYS A 95 18.59 5.97 -18.16
N THR A 96 17.27 6.11 -18.03
CA THR A 96 16.31 5.51 -18.97
C THR A 96 15.18 6.49 -19.29
N ILE A 97 14.80 6.52 -20.57
CA ILE A 97 13.65 7.24 -21.10
C ILE A 97 12.69 6.25 -21.77
N SER A 98 11.40 6.54 -21.75
CA SER A 98 10.36 5.71 -22.39
C SER A 98 9.40 6.63 -23.15
N PHE A 99 9.04 6.24 -24.36
CA PHE A 99 8.12 6.95 -25.26
C PHE A 99 7.26 5.92 -25.99
N SER A 100 6.09 6.33 -26.50
CA SER A 100 5.32 5.47 -27.42
C SER A 100 6.04 5.36 -28.78
N ILE A 101 5.66 4.38 -29.60
CA ILE A 101 6.21 4.23 -30.95
C ILE A 101 5.94 5.49 -31.80
N GLU A 102 4.77 6.11 -31.62
CA GLU A 102 4.36 7.33 -32.31
C GLU A 102 5.16 8.54 -31.86
N GLU A 103 5.41 8.67 -30.55
CA GLU A 103 6.30 9.72 -30.01
C GLU A 103 7.73 9.55 -30.54
N PHE A 104 8.25 8.32 -30.57
CA PHE A 104 9.56 8.03 -31.16
C PHE A 104 9.65 8.45 -32.62
N LYS A 105 8.67 8.00 -33.43
CA LYS A 105 8.60 8.34 -34.86
C LYS A 105 8.57 9.84 -35.08
N ARG A 106 7.84 10.58 -34.24
CA ARG A 106 7.77 12.05 -34.31
C ARG A 106 9.13 12.69 -34.04
N ILE A 107 9.82 12.25 -32.99
CA ILE A 107 11.16 12.74 -32.64
C ILE A 107 12.15 12.48 -33.78
N VAL A 108 12.18 11.24 -34.31
CA VAL A 108 13.09 10.87 -35.40
C VAL A 108 12.82 11.72 -36.65
N ARG A 109 11.55 11.90 -37.04
CA ARG A 109 11.19 12.76 -38.18
C ARG A 109 11.61 14.21 -37.99
N GLN A 110 11.47 14.73 -36.78
CA GLN A 110 11.88 16.10 -36.46
C GLN A 110 13.39 16.26 -36.56
N VAL A 111 14.16 15.27 -36.08
CA VAL A 111 15.63 15.23 -36.21
C VAL A 111 16.04 15.16 -37.68
N GLU A 112 15.40 14.32 -38.50
CA GLU A 112 15.65 14.24 -39.95
C GLU A 112 15.40 15.58 -40.65
N GLN A 113 14.28 16.25 -40.36
CA GLN A 113 13.96 17.55 -40.94
C GLN A 113 15.00 18.62 -40.60
N LEU A 114 15.45 18.68 -39.34
CA LEU A 114 16.45 19.64 -38.91
C LEU A 114 17.82 19.35 -39.56
N GLY A 115 18.21 18.08 -39.64
CA GLY A 115 19.44 17.67 -40.32
C GLY A 115 19.43 18.01 -41.81
N ASN A 116 18.31 17.76 -42.50
CA ASN A 116 18.16 18.11 -43.92
C ASN A 116 18.21 19.63 -44.17
N ASN A 117 17.80 20.43 -43.19
CA ASN A 117 17.86 21.89 -43.26
C ASN A 117 19.23 22.46 -42.80
N GLY A 118 20.23 21.61 -42.53
CA GLY A 118 21.56 22.02 -42.08
C GLY A 118 21.59 22.63 -40.68
N VAL A 119 20.52 22.43 -39.88
CA VAL A 119 20.43 22.93 -38.51
C VAL A 119 21.18 21.98 -37.59
N SER A 120 22.05 22.52 -36.72
CA SER A 120 22.72 21.73 -35.69
C SER A 120 21.71 21.08 -34.76
N VAL A 121 21.83 19.76 -34.56
CA VAL A 121 20.94 18.97 -33.70
C VAL A 121 21.63 18.71 -32.36
N ASN A 122 20.97 19.07 -31.25
CA ASN A 122 21.36 18.66 -29.90
C ASN A 122 20.34 17.64 -29.36
N TYR A 123 20.80 16.46 -28.94
CA TYR A 123 19.93 15.38 -28.48
C TYR A 123 19.11 15.76 -27.23
N GLU A 124 19.59 16.70 -26.42
CA GLU A 124 18.94 17.14 -25.18
C GLU A 124 17.57 17.78 -25.45
N ASP A 125 17.42 18.45 -26.59
CA ASP A 125 16.18 19.12 -27.02
C ASP A 125 15.05 18.13 -27.36
N PHE A 126 15.40 16.87 -27.60
CA PHE A 126 14.46 15.80 -27.97
C PHE A 126 14.19 14.83 -26.83
N LEU A 127 14.79 15.04 -25.65
CA LEU A 127 14.52 14.21 -24.49
C LEU A 127 13.10 14.49 -23.97
N PRO A 128 12.25 13.47 -23.79
CA PRO A 128 10.90 13.67 -23.27
C PRO A 128 10.95 14.19 -21.83
N PRO A 129 10.02 15.05 -21.40
CA PRO A 129 10.04 15.61 -20.05
C PRO A 129 9.96 14.52 -18.97
N VAL A 130 10.54 14.79 -17.81
CA VAL A 130 10.43 13.88 -16.66
C VAL A 130 8.99 13.97 -16.13
N LYS A 131 8.20 12.91 -16.35
CA LYS A 131 6.85 12.82 -15.77
C LYS A 131 6.96 12.77 -14.25
N ALA A 132 6.48 13.81 -13.58
CA ALA A 132 6.33 13.81 -12.14
C ALA A 132 5.37 12.68 -11.75
N ARG A 133 5.81 11.77 -10.88
CA ARG A 133 4.93 10.74 -10.32
C ARG A 133 4.12 11.40 -9.20
N THR A 134 2.82 11.50 -9.39
CA THR A 134 1.91 12.00 -8.36
C THR A 134 1.17 10.82 -7.72
N GLY A 135 1.11 10.81 -6.39
CA GLY A 135 0.26 9.88 -5.66
C GLY A 135 -1.22 10.27 -5.80
N LYS A 136 -2.12 9.38 -5.39
CA LYS A 136 -3.55 9.68 -5.28
C LYS A 136 -4.01 9.43 -3.85
N SER A 137 -4.77 10.37 -3.28
CA SER A 137 -5.45 10.13 -2.01
C SER A 137 -6.65 9.20 -2.21
N ARG A 138 -7.05 8.51 -1.14
CA ARG A 138 -8.29 7.75 -1.12
C ARG A 138 -8.87 7.68 0.28
N ASP A 139 -10.20 7.68 0.34
CA ASP A 139 -10.96 7.53 1.58
C ASP A 139 -11.41 6.09 1.73
N LEU A 140 -11.11 5.51 2.89
CA LEU A 140 -11.35 4.10 3.19
C LEU A 140 -12.29 4.00 4.39
N PRO A 141 -13.51 3.46 4.22
CA PRO A 141 -14.46 3.33 5.32
C PRO A 141 -13.97 2.28 6.33
N MET A 142 -13.94 2.65 7.61
CA MET A 142 -13.56 1.79 8.74
C MET A 142 -14.79 1.27 9.48
N ARG A 143 -15.72 0.64 8.73
CA ARG A 143 -16.99 0.11 9.26
C ARG A 143 -16.94 -1.34 9.71
N ASN A 144 -15.88 -2.09 9.39
CA ASN A 144 -15.76 -3.49 9.75
C ASN A 144 -15.45 -3.62 11.26
N SER A 145 -16.28 -4.33 12.01
CA SER A 145 -16.16 -4.49 13.46
C SER A 145 -14.82 -5.13 13.87
N GLU A 146 -14.42 -6.21 13.22
CA GLU A 146 -13.18 -6.92 13.52
C GLU A 146 -11.93 -6.04 13.31
N LEU A 147 -11.95 -5.16 12.30
CA LEU A 147 -10.89 -4.17 12.09
C LEU A 147 -10.87 -3.14 13.21
N ARG A 148 -12.04 -2.62 13.60
CA ARG A 148 -12.15 -1.60 14.65
C ARG A 148 -11.71 -2.15 16.00
N GLU A 149 -12.16 -3.34 16.35
CA GLU A 149 -11.77 -4.04 17.57
C GLU A 149 -10.25 -4.25 17.64
N ALA A 150 -9.64 -4.77 16.57
CA ALA A 150 -8.19 -4.97 16.52
C ALA A 150 -7.41 -3.65 16.64
N LEU A 151 -7.92 -2.57 16.04
CA LEU A 151 -7.31 -1.24 16.17
C LEU A 151 -7.46 -0.67 17.57
N GLU A 152 -8.64 -0.80 18.19
CA GLU A 152 -8.90 -0.35 19.55
C GLU A 152 -8.01 -1.06 20.56
N GLU A 153 -7.95 -2.39 20.49
CA GLU A 153 -7.12 -3.21 21.38
C GLU A 153 -5.63 -2.81 21.26
N TYR A 154 -5.13 -2.68 20.03
CA TYR A 154 -3.76 -2.28 19.80
C TYR A 154 -3.46 -0.85 20.26
N LEU A 155 -4.36 0.11 20.02
CA LEU A 155 -4.17 1.50 20.43
C LEU A 155 -4.26 1.67 21.95
N ARG A 156 -5.12 0.93 22.63
CA ARG A 156 -5.14 0.87 24.11
C ARG A 156 -3.82 0.33 24.66
N CYS A 157 -3.36 -0.80 24.13
CA CYS A 157 -2.05 -1.38 24.50
C CYS A 157 -0.88 -0.40 24.23
N ARG A 158 -0.99 0.47 23.22
CA ARG A 158 -0.02 1.54 22.95
C ARG A 158 -0.11 2.68 23.97
N LEU A 159 -1.31 3.08 24.38
CA LEU A 159 -1.51 4.11 25.40
C LEU A 159 -1.03 3.65 26.76
N ASP A 160 -1.37 2.42 27.18
CA ASP A 160 -0.96 1.85 28.47
C ASP A 160 0.57 1.84 28.62
N LYS A 161 1.29 1.63 27.52
CA LYS A 161 2.76 1.59 27.51
C LYS A 161 3.41 2.97 27.43
N ALA A 162 2.79 3.92 26.74
CA ALA A 162 3.39 5.23 26.46
C ALA A 162 2.88 6.36 27.35
N GLY A 163 1.75 6.16 28.04
CA GLY A 163 1.01 7.18 28.81
C GLY A 163 0.24 8.17 27.93
N SER A 164 0.83 8.61 26.82
CA SER A 164 0.16 9.46 25.83
C SER A 164 0.68 9.21 24.42
N LEU A 165 -0.16 9.51 23.43
CA LEU A 165 0.18 9.46 22.01
C LEU A 165 0.08 10.86 21.38
N LYS A 166 0.81 11.05 20.28
CA LYS A 166 0.69 12.22 19.42
C LYS A 166 0.08 11.81 18.08
N PRO A 167 -0.69 12.70 17.41
CA PRO A 167 -1.29 12.40 16.10
C PRO A 167 -0.27 11.97 15.03
N THR A 168 0.98 12.46 15.13
CA THR A 168 2.08 12.15 14.21
C THR A 168 2.87 10.90 14.60
N ASN A 169 2.54 10.22 15.69
CA ASN A 169 3.21 8.97 16.02
C ASN A 169 2.89 7.90 14.97
N PRO A 170 3.86 7.03 14.62
CA PRO A 170 3.60 5.88 13.77
C PRO A 170 2.49 5.01 14.36
N LEU A 171 1.54 4.63 13.52
CA LEU A 171 0.49 3.70 13.91
C LEU A 171 1.12 2.39 14.34
N PHE A 172 1.96 1.79 13.50
CA PHE A 172 2.70 0.57 13.84
C PHE A 172 4.16 0.84 14.16
N VAL A 173 4.60 0.28 15.29
CA VAL A 173 6.01 0.34 15.73
C VAL A 173 6.65 -1.04 15.68
N THR A 174 7.93 -1.03 15.36
CA THR A 174 8.81 -2.21 15.44
C THR A 174 9.02 -2.62 16.90
N GLN A 175 9.62 -3.79 17.13
CA GLN A 175 10.00 -4.22 18.48
C GLN A 175 10.97 -3.25 19.17
N LYS A 176 11.73 -2.46 18.39
CA LYS A 176 12.65 -1.42 18.90
C LYS A 176 11.96 -0.06 19.14
N GLY A 177 10.64 0.04 19.00
CA GLY A 177 9.86 1.26 19.22
C GLY A 177 9.86 2.26 18.05
N GLY A 178 10.74 2.12 17.07
CA GLY A 178 10.76 2.96 15.86
C GLY A 178 9.73 2.55 14.81
N SER A 179 9.51 3.41 13.81
CA SER A 179 8.62 3.14 12.67
C SER A 179 9.07 1.94 11.83
N TYR A 180 8.11 1.22 11.23
CA TYR A 180 8.45 0.24 10.20
C TYR A 180 9.01 0.91 8.93
N SER A 181 9.95 0.25 8.29
CA SER A 181 10.12 0.40 6.84
C SER A 181 9.15 -0.50 6.09
N ALA A 182 8.87 -0.19 4.82
CA ALA A 182 8.08 -1.05 3.95
C ALA A 182 8.68 -2.48 3.87
N ASN A 183 10.01 -2.61 3.78
CA ASN A 183 10.68 -3.91 3.70
C ASN A 183 10.55 -4.69 5.01
N THR A 184 10.86 -4.08 6.14
CA THR A 184 10.75 -4.75 7.45
C THR A 184 9.30 -5.13 7.78
N LEU A 185 8.32 -4.34 7.35
CA LEU A 185 6.91 -4.71 7.52
C LEU A 185 6.52 -5.85 6.56
N GLN A 186 7.05 -5.85 5.34
CA GLN A 186 6.83 -6.92 4.37
C GLN A 186 7.36 -8.26 4.88
N GLU A 187 8.58 -8.27 5.43
CA GLU A 187 9.18 -9.45 6.05
C GLU A 187 8.36 -9.92 7.25
N HIS A 188 7.90 -8.99 8.09
CA HIS A 188 7.06 -9.34 9.24
C HIS A 188 5.70 -9.91 8.82
N MET A 189 5.05 -9.35 7.80
CA MET A 189 3.83 -9.91 7.22
C MET A 189 4.06 -11.28 6.58
N ALA A 190 5.20 -11.48 5.91
CA ALA A 190 5.56 -12.77 5.34
C ALA A 190 5.81 -13.82 6.42
N LEU A 191 6.44 -13.45 7.54
CA LEU A 191 6.60 -14.32 8.70
C LEU A 191 5.24 -14.76 9.26
N MET A 192 4.27 -13.84 9.43
CA MET A 192 2.92 -14.18 9.90
C MET A 192 2.19 -15.12 8.92
N LEU A 193 2.24 -14.79 7.63
CA LEU A 193 1.48 -15.51 6.59
C LEU A 193 2.07 -16.88 6.24
N GLN A 194 3.38 -16.94 6.00
CA GLN A 194 4.05 -18.16 5.56
C GLN A 194 4.66 -18.91 6.74
N GLY A 195 5.39 -18.20 7.61
CA GLY A 195 6.11 -18.83 8.72
C GLY A 195 5.18 -19.37 9.80
N TRP A 196 4.21 -18.58 10.24
CA TRP A 196 3.31 -18.98 11.33
C TRP A 196 2.07 -19.71 10.81
N ALA A 197 1.39 -19.14 9.81
CA ALA A 197 0.15 -19.73 9.30
C ALA A 197 0.37 -20.80 8.22
N GLY A 198 1.59 -21.01 7.73
CA GLY A 198 1.89 -22.04 6.73
C GLY A 198 1.25 -21.80 5.36
N VAL A 199 0.82 -20.57 5.05
CA VAL A 199 0.12 -20.28 3.80
C VAL A 199 1.13 -20.06 2.66
N GLU A 200 1.42 -21.13 1.93
CA GLU A 200 2.34 -21.10 0.79
C GLU A 200 1.96 -20.03 -0.25
N LYS A 201 2.96 -19.28 -0.73
CA LYS A 201 2.82 -18.18 -1.70
C LYS A 201 1.97 -16.98 -1.23
N ALA A 202 1.65 -16.91 0.06
CA ALA A 202 1.08 -15.69 0.63
C ALA A 202 2.15 -14.61 0.82
N SER A 203 1.79 -13.34 0.67
CA SER A 203 2.72 -12.22 0.86
C SER A 203 1.99 -10.99 1.39
N SER A 204 2.71 -9.89 1.60
CA SER A 204 2.11 -8.61 1.99
C SER A 204 1.03 -8.10 1.01
N HIS A 205 0.99 -8.60 -0.23
CA HIS A 205 -0.03 -8.31 -1.22
C HIS A 205 -1.26 -9.22 -1.16
N SER A 206 -1.23 -10.31 -0.37
CA SER A 206 -2.32 -11.27 -0.27
C SER A 206 -3.60 -10.65 0.27
N GLY A 207 -3.53 -9.85 1.35
CA GLY A 207 -4.71 -9.19 1.92
C GLY A 207 -5.40 -8.27 0.92
N ARG A 208 -4.61 -7.44 0.24
CA ARG A 208 -5.08 -6.58 -0.85
C ARG A 208 -5.73 -7.37 -1.99
N ARG A 209 -5.11 -8.47 -2.42
CA ARG A 209 -5.69 -9.32 -3.47
C ARG A 209 -7.01 -9.93 -3.01
N SER A 210 -7.07 -10.47 -1.79
CA SER A 210 -8.30 -11.00 -1.20
C SER A 210 -9.44 -9.97 -1.18
N VAL A 211 -9.17 -8.72 -0.80
CA VAL A 211 -10.17 -7.63 -0.83
C VAL A 211 -10.69 -7.39 -2.24
N ILE A 212 -9.79 -7.22 -3.22
CA ILE A 212 -10.15 -6.92 -4.61
C ILE A 212 -10.96 -8.08 -5.21
N THR A 213 -10.48 -9.31 -5.04
CA THR A 213 -11.16 -10.54 -5.50
C THR A 213 -12.53 -10.67 -4.83
N HIS A 214 -12.67 -10.41 -3.53
CA HIS A 214 -13.96 -10.48 -2.83
C HIS A 214 -14.96 -9.43 -3.35
N ILE A 215 -14.52 -8.21 -3.63
CA ILE A 215 -15.38 -7.15 -4.19
C ILE A 215 -15.92 -7.56 -5.57
N ILE A 216 -15.06 -8.12 -6.43
CA ILE A 216 -15.43 -8.52 -7.80
C ILE A 216 -16.32 -9.76 -7.76
N HIS A 217 -15.87 -10.82 -7.11
CA HIS A 217 -16.48 -12.15 -7.23
C HIS A 217 -17.59 -12.42 -6.22
N SER A 218 -17.40 -12.03 -4.96
CA SER A 218 -18.37 -12.31 -3.89
C SER A 218 -19.44 -11.23 -3.80
N GLN A 219 -19.05 -9.95 -3.84
CA GLN A 219 -19.99 -8.82 -3.78
C GLN A 219 -20.58 -8.45 -5.14
N LYS A 220 -20.05 -9.02 -6.23
CA LYS A 220 -20.48 -8.76 -7.62
C LYS A 220 -20.53 -7.27 -7.96
N LYS A 221 -19.60 -6.48 -7.39
CA LYS A 221 -19.53 -5.03 -7.65
C LYS A 221 -18.78 -4.78 -8.97
N PRO A 222 -19.09 -3.68 -9.68
CA PRO A 222 -18.39 -3.34 -10.91
C PRO A 222 -16.88 -3.19 -10.71
N LEU A 223 -16.09 -3.56 -11.72
CA LEU A 223 -14.62 -3.45 -11.73
C LEU A 223 -14.12 -2.06 -11.33
N LYS A 224 -14.86 -1.00 -11.71
CA LYS A 224 -14.56 0.39 -11.36
C LYS A 224 -14.54 0.65 -9.85
N VAL A 225 -15.38 -0.05 -9.08
CA VAL A 225 -15.41 0.03 -7.61
C VAL A 225 -14.13 -0.59 -7.03
N ALA A 226 -13.79 -1.79 -7.49
CA ALA A 226 -12.56 -2.49 -7.09
C ALA A 226 -11.31 -1.67 -7.46
N GLN A 227 -11.30 -1.04 -8.64
CA GLN A 227 -10.23 -0.15 -9.10
C GLN A 227 -10.04 1.06 -8.17
N LYS A 228 -11.14 1.70 -7.75
CA LYS A 228 -11.11 2.87 -6.86
C LYS A 228 -10.58 2.50 -5.48
N ILE A 229 -11.06 1.41 -4.88
CA ILE A 229 -10.58 0.90 -3.59
C ILE A 229 -9.09 0.51 -3.68
N ALA A 230 -8.72 -0.18 -4.76
CA ALA A 230 -7.34 -0.52 -5.04
C ALA A 230 -6.47 0.73 -5.27
N GLY A 231 -7.00 1.83 -5.80
CA GLY A 231 -6.18 2.96 -6.25
C GLY A 231 -5.28 2.57 -7.42
N HIS A 232 -5.79 1.77 -8.36
CA HIS A 232 -5.09 1.49 -9.62
C HIS A 232 -5.33 2.61 -10.62
N VAL A 233 -4.24 3.17 -11.15
CA VAL A 233 -4.31 4.20 -12.20
C VAL A 233 -4.74 3.59 -13.54
N ASN A 234 -4.23 2.40 -13.87
CA ASN A 234 -4.57 1.70 -15.11
C ASN A 234 -5.61 0.58 -14.83
N PRO A 235 -6.75 0.55 -15.53
CA PRO A 235 -7.76 -0.51 -15.39
C PRO A 235 -7.23 -1.92 -15.62
N SER A 236 -6.24 -2.10 -16.50
CA SER A 236 -5.60 -3.41 -16.75
C SER A 236 -5.01 -4.04 -15.49
N THR A 237 -4.55 -3.22 -14.53
CA THR A 237 -4.05 -3.72 -13.24
C THR A 237 -5.19 -4.27 -12.36
N THR A 238 -6.44 -3.91 -12.62
CA THR A 238 -7.61 -4.48 -11.94
C THR A 238 -8.17 -5.70 -12.68
N LEU A 239 -8.04 -5.75 -14.01
CA LEU A 239 -8.48 -6.90 -14.82
C LEU A 239 -7.78 -8.22 -14.44
N ILE A 240 -6.55 -8.18 -13.93
CA ILE A 240 -5.85 -9.40 -13.46
C ILE A 240 -6.56 -10.13 -12.31
N TYR A 241 -7.53 -9.48 -11.65
CA TYR A 241 -8.33 -10.06 -10.57
C TYR A 241 -9.72 -10.52 -11.02
N ASP A 242 -10.07 -10.28 -12.30
CA ASP A 242 -11.35 -10.68 -12.89
C ASP A 242 -11.41 -12.18 -13.14
N GLU A 243 -10.26 -12.84 -13.24
CA GLU A 243 -10.15 -14.30 -13.21
C GLU A 243 -9.80 -14.77 -11.79
N PRO A 244 -10.58 -15.68 -11.17
CA PRO A 244 -10.38 -16.14 -9.80
C PRO A 244 -9.06 -16.90 -9.55
#